data_AF-A0A285B8P5-F1
#
_entry.id   AF-A0A285B8P5-F1
#
_cell.length_a   1.000
_cell.length_b   1.000
_cell.length_c   1.000
_cell.angle_alpha   90.00
_cell.angle_beta   90.00
_cell.angle_gamma   90.00
#
_symmetry.space_group_name_H-M   'P 1'
#
loop_
_entity.id
_entity.type
_entity.pdbx_description
1 polymer ?
#
loop_
_entity_poly.entity_id
_entity_poly.type
_entity_poly.pdbx_seq_one_letter_code
_entity_poly.pdbx_strand_id
1 'polypeptide(L)' 'MAKKGIEKIVQEALLKGYTVNRSEDRFEISKPGKKLISLVILPDGTAYRGDVELTITKTIWTQKQMKEVLGLSVSEK' A
#
# COMPACT_ATOMS: atom_id res chain seq x y z
N MET A 1 9.70 -7.49 12.73
CA MET A 1 9.10 -6.22 13.23
C MET A 1 8.23 -5.51 12.18
N ALA A 2 8.55 -5.59 10.87
CA ALA A 2 7.77 -4.94 9.80
C ALA A 2 6.32 -5.44 9.60
N LYS A 3 6.05 -6.74 9.84
CA LYS A 3 4.74 -7.37 9.59
C LYS A 3 3.56 -6.65 10.25
N LYS A 4 3.68 -6.27 11.53
CA LYS A 4 2.61 -5.61 12.30
C LYS A 4 2.22 -4.23 11.74
N GLY A 5 3.16 -3.52 11.12
CA GLY A 5 2.90 -2.22 10.49
C GLY A 5 2.19 -2.34 9.15
N ILE A 6 2.56 -3.34 8.35
CA ILE A 6 1.93 -3.64 7.06
C ILE A 6 0.48 -4.09 7.28
N GLU A 7 0.23 -4.98 8.24
CA GLU A 7 -1.11 -5.42 8.58
C GLU A 7 -2.03 -4.25 8.95
N LYS A 8 -1.52 -3.26 9.68
CA LYS A 8 -2.27 -2.05 10.02
C LYS A 8 -2.63 -1.23 8.78
N ILE A 9 -1.70 -1.05 7.83
CA ILE A 9 -1.96 -0.35 6.56
C ILE A 9 -3.00 -1.08 5.72
N VAL A 10 -2.91 -2.42 5.65
CA VAL A 10 -3.88 -3.27 4.95
C VAL A 10 -5.27 -3.16 5.58
N GLN A 11 -5.36 -3.19 6.92
CA GLN A 11 -6.62 -2.99 7.63
C GLN A 11 -7.20 -1.60 7.39
N GLU A 12 -6.39 -0.53 7.45
CA GLU A 12 -6.84 0.83 7.15
C GLU A 12 -7.36 0.95 5.71
N ALA A 13 -6.72 0.29 4.75
CA ALA A 13 -7.18 0.25 3.36
C ALA A 13 -8.53 -0.47 3.23
N LEU A 14 -8.68 -1.65 3.85
CA LEU A 14 -9.95 -2.39 3.87
C LEU A 14 -11.08 -1.57 4.50
N LEU A 15 -10.82 -0.87 5.61
CA LEU A 15 -11.80 -0.01 6.28
C LEU A 15 -12.26 1.16 5.41
N LYS A 16 -11.39 1.69 4.54
CA LYS A 16 -11.76 2.72 3.55
C LYS A 16 -12.46 2.17 2.30
N GLY A 17 -12.73 0.87 2.24
CA GLY A 17 -13.36 0.21 1.09
C GLY A 17 -12.41 -0.03 -0.09
N TYR A 18 -11.11 -0.14 0.17
CA TYR A 18 -10.12 -0.39 -0.87
C TYR A 18 -10.04 -1.90 -1.12
N THR A 19 -9.74 -2.28 -2.36
CA THR A 19 -9.55 -3.69 -2.71
C THR A 19 -8.14 -4.09 -2.33
N VAL A 20 -8.00 -5.15 -1.52
CA VAL A 20 -6.69 -5.74 -1.19
C VAL A 20 -6.65 -7.16 -1.73
N ASN A 21 -5.75 -7.40 -2.69
CA ASN A 21 -5.39 -8.73 -3.14
C ASN A 21 -4.12 -9.18 -2.44
N ARG A 22 -4.13 -10.42 -1.96
CA ARG A 22 -2.95 -11.06 -1.38
C ARG A 22 -2.47 -12.13 -2.34
N SER A 23 -1.33 -11.85 -2.96
CA SER A 23 -0.57 -12.82 -3.77
C SER A 23 0.53 -13.42 -2.87
N GLU A 24 1.00 -14.64 -3.15
CA GLU A 24 1.84 -15.47 -2.24
C GLU A 24 2.84 -14.70 -1.37
N ASP A 25 3.58 -13.76 -1.95
CA ASP A 25 4.58 -12.93 -1.26
C ASP A 25 4.25 -11.43 -1.22
N ARG A 26 3.11 -10.95 -1.71
CA ARG A 26 2.83 -9.50 -1.78
C ARG A 26 1.38 -9.13 -1.55
N PHE A 27 1.17 -7.92 -1.03
CA PHE A 27 -0.15 -7.30 -0.94
C PHE A 27 -0.30 -6.25 -2.04
N GLU A 28 -1.38 -6.33 -2.78
CA GLU A 28 -1.72 -5.41 -3.87
C GLU A 28 -2.99 -4.66 -3.47
N ILE A 29 -2.88 -3.35 -3.33
CA ILE A 29 -3.95 -2.49 -2.84
C ILE A 29 -4.39 -1.57 -3.98
N SER A 30 -5.69 -1.59 -4.27
CA SER A 30 -6.32 -0.76 -5.30
C SER A 30 -7.35 0.19 -4.68
N LYS A 31 -7.29 1.46 -5.08
CA LYS A 31 -8.27 2.46 -4.65
C LYS A 31 -9.66 2.14 -5.23
N PRO A 32 -10.74 2.41 -4.48
CA PRO A 32 -12.09 2.23 -4.96
C PRO A 32 -12.32 3.07 -6.22
N GLY A 33 -12.93 2.46 -7.24
CA GLY A 33 -13.17 3.11 -8.54
C GLY A 33 -11.97 3.16 -9.49
N LYS A 34 -10.78 2.67 -9.09
CA LYS A 34 -9.63 2.50 -10.00
C LYS A 34 -9.44 1.02 -10.37
N LYS A 35 -9.26 0.76 -11.68
CA LYS A 35 -8.86 -0.58 -12.19
C LYS A 35 -7.38 -0.91 -11.94
N LEU A 36 -6.55 0.11 -11.72
CA LEU A 36 -5.10 -0.05 -11.55
C LEU A 36 -4.73 -0.24 -10.08
N ILE A 37 -3.72 -1.07 -9.85
CA ILE A 37 -3.11 -1.26 -8.52
C ILE A 37 -2.51 0.07 -8.07
N SER A 38 -2.83 0.50 -6.86
CA SER A 38 -2.33 1.78 -6.34
C SER A 38 -1.03 1.60 -5.53
N LEU A 39 -0.92 0.51 -4.78
CA LEU A 39 0.25 0.19 -3.96
C LEU A 39 0.50 -1.32 -3.94
N VAL A 40 1.76 -1.74 -4.11
CA VAL A 40 2.22 -3.12 -3.92
C VAL A 40 3.15 -3.15 -2.71
N ILE A 41 2.92 -4.04 -1.75
CA ILE A 41 3.74 -4.20 -0.55
C ILE A 41 4.33 -5.61 -0.53
N LEU A 42 5.65 -5.70 -0.45
CA LEU A 42 6.41 -6.94 -0.31
C LEU A 42 6.53 -7.37 1.16
N PRO A 43 6.89 -8.63 1.44
CA PRO A 43 6.87 -9.17 2.80
C PRO A 43 8.06 -8.69 3.64
N ASP A 44 9.12 -8.23 2.99
CA ASP A 44 10.27 -7.57 3.60
C ASP A 44 9.94 -6.15 4.09
N GLY A 45 8.78 -5.61 3.71
CA GLY A 45 8.30 -4.28 4.09
C GLY A 45 8.60 -3.20 3.07
N THR A 46 9.20 -3.53 1.94
CA THR A 46 9.32 -2.62 0.80
C THR A 46 7.97 -2.45 0.12
N ALA A 47 7.62 -1.23 -0.27
CA ALA A 47 6.43 -0.97 -1.07
C ALA A 47 6.74 -0.20 -2.36
N TYR A 48 5.82 -0.30 -3.31
CA TYR A 48 5.91 0.26 -4.64
C TYR A 48 4.59 0.89 -5.03
N ARG A 49 4.64 2.00 -5.75
CA ARG A 49 3.43 2.62 -6.32
C ARG A 49 3.05 1.85 -7.58
N GLY A 50 1.86 1.26 -7.60
CA GLY A 50 1.35 0.51 -8.77
C GLY A 50 0.73 1.41 -9.85
N ASP A 51 0.45 2.68 -9.53
CA ASP A 51 -0.16 3.69 -10.42
C ASP A 51 0.86 4.28 -11.42
N VAL A 52 2.11 3.81 -11.38
CA VAL A 52 3.22 4.23 -12.26
C VAL A 52 3.91 2.98 -12.78
N GLU A 53 4.31 2.96 -14.06
CA GLU A 53 5.09 1.86 -14.63
C GLU A 53 6.34 1.57 -13.79
N LEU A 54 6.56 0.28 -13.49
CA LEU A 54 7.66 -0.24 -12.65
C LEU A 54 9.05 0.30 -13.05
N THR A 55 9.22 0.69 -14.30
CA THR A 55 10.42 1.28 -14.90
C THR A 55 10.78 2.67 -14.34
N ILE A 56 9.84 3.39 -13.73
CA ILE A 56 10.03 4.72 -13.09
C ILE A 56 9.66 4.67 -11.60
N THR A 57 9.52 3.46 -11.04
CA THR A 57 8.95 3.32 -9.70
C THR A 57 9.94 3.72 -8.62
N LYS A 58 9.58 4.78 -7.89
CA LYS A 58 10.24 5.15 -6.64
C LYS A 58 9.95 4.09 -5.58
N THR A 59 11.00 3.45 -5.08
CA THR A 59 10.92 2.55 -3.92
C THR A 59 10.43 3.30 -2.69
N ILE A 60 9.41 2.75 -2.03
CA ILE A 60 8.82 3.30 -0.81
C ILE A 60 9.31 2.46 0.37
N TRP A 61 10.04 3.11 1.27
CA TRP A 61 10.69 2.45 2.41
C TRP A 61 9.95 2.64 3.73
N THR A 62 9.03 3.62 3.81
CA THR A 62 8.39 4.01 5.07
C THR A 62 6.88 3.87 5.05
N GLN A 63 6.29 3.52 6.19
CA GLN A 63 4.84 3.44 6.36
C GLN A 63 4.13 4.77 6.09
N LYS A 64 4.79 5.90 6.40
CA LYS A 64 4.26 7.25 6.13
C LYS A 64 4.04 7.47 4.63
N GLN A 65 5.03 7.11 3.82
CA GLN A 65 4.94 7.20 2.36
C GLN A 65 3.90 6.23 1.78
N MET A 66 3.77 5.01 2.31
CA MET A 66 2.71 4.08 1.91
C MET A 66 1.32 4.68 2.15
N LYS A 67 1.14 5.30 3.32
CA LYS A 67 -0.08 6.00 3.71
C LYS A 67 -0.38 7.20 2.79
N GLU A 68 0.62 8.01 2.45
CA GLU A 68 0.46 9.10 1.48
C GLU A 68 -0.02 8.60 0.11
N VAL A 69 0.58 7.53 -0.44
CA VAL A 69 0.16 6.95 -1.72
C VAL A 69 -1.30 6.51 -1.67
N LEU A 70 -1.71 5.92 -0.56
CA LEU A 70 -3.08 5.48 -0.34
C LEU A 70 -4.03 6.61 0.04
N GLY A 71 -3.57 7.84 0.27
CA GLY A 71 -4.43 8.93 0.80
C GLY A 71 -4.98 8.60 2.20
N LEU A 72 -4.24 7.79 2.95
CA LEU A 72 -4.48 7.54 4.36
C LEU A 72 -3.76 8.66 5.12
N SER A 73 -4.40 9.81 5.32
CA SER A 73 -3.82 10.87 6.14
C SER A 73 -3.42 10.27 7.50
N VAL A 74 -2.15 10.42 7.88
CA VAL A 74 -1.76 10.26 9.28
C VAL A 74 -2.46 11.41 9.97
N SER A 75 -3.62 11.15 10.58
CA SER A 75 -4.28 12.12 11.44
C SER A 75 -3.35 12.33 12.63
N GLU A 76 -2.44 13.30 12.51
CA GLU A 76 -1.79 13.91 13.66
C GLU A 76 -2.92 14.51 14.51
N LYS A 77 -3.07 13.96 15.71
CA LYS A 77 -3.99 14.44 16.74
C LYS A 77 -3.16 15.11 17.81
#